data_AF-M4C7J7-F1
#
_entry.id   AF-M4C7J7-F1
#
_cell.length_a   1.000
_cell.length_b   1.000
_cell.length_c   1.000
_cell.angle_alpha   90.00
_cell.angle_beta   90.00
_cell.angle_gamma   90.00
#
_symmetry.space_group_name_H-M   'P 1'
#
loop_
_entity.id
_entity.type
_entity.pdbx_description
1 polymer ?
#
loop_
_entity_poly.entity_id
_entity_poly.type
_entity_poly.pdbx_seq_one_letter_code
_entity_poly.pdbx_strand_id
1 'polypeptide(L)'
;MANKGRDGDGVDSISSLPDELLQHILSSLKTATAVKTSTLSKRWRHVWSGTPSLYLVWNGHNFKVDSMNKTLARYTAHKMTSFHLYADNINRSIESPDINRSIEFAMSKNVENMLLDIRYYRYNLPEFLYFSSTIKQLTLSVHNYYSDMKVPTSSVSWTSLKKLSLFCCNFSEECMARILSGSPILERLRLDFCSELKVIDVSKSLSLRTLEATISAAGIQIVAPHIRCLRLKSCLYQCTLVDVSSLTEANLEISVMSTEILTDGFPQVIMQKMVEKLQNVETLTFGPNLLKILSVAELHHLPFPSFKVKDLTLETTISQDVIPGLVTVLENSPQLKKLTVQPKLVNGTLLGKSLDDLLDVHGLIYSDQRWRELVALLGNAIEEMHGNGMIDEHFGISVVEYMAAGAIPIAHNSAGPKMDIVLEEDGQRTGFLAETVEEYAEAILEIVKMKETERLKMAAYAGK
;
A
#
# COMPACT_ATOMS: atom_id res chain seq x y z
N MET A 1 68.88 -3.75 2.62
CA MET A 1 67.69 -4.61 2.39
C MET A 1 66.64 -4.23 3.41
N ALA A 2 65.59 -3.57 2.94
CA ALA A 2 64.47 -3.11 3.75
C ALA A 2 63.37 -4.18 3.74
N ASN A 3 62.80 -4.45 4.92
CA ASN A 3 61.37 -4.77 5.03
C ASN A 3 60.90 -4.33 6.41
N LYS A 4 60.20 -3.20 6.48
CA LYS A 4 59.43 -2.77 7.66
C LYS A 4 58.01 -2.51 7.19
N GLY A 5 57.07 -3.08 7.93
CA GLY A 5 55.67 -3.22 7.61
C GLY A 5 54.96 -1.89 7.39
N ARG A 6 53.90 -1.96 6.59
CA ARG A 6 52.94 -0.89 6.37
C ARG A 6 52.14 -0.66 7.64
N ASP A 7 52.35 0.50 8.26
CA ASP A 7 51.41 1.12 9.19
C ASP A 7 50.18 1.58 8.39
N GLY A 8 49.07 0.87 8.58
CA GLY A 8 47.74 1.32 8.21
C GLY A 8 46.96 1.55 9.48
N ASP A 9 47.02 2.77 10.01
CA ASP A 9 46.26 3.21 11.18
C ASP A 9 44.78 3.36 10.78
N GLY A 10 44.08 2.24 10.71
CA GLY A 10 42.64 2.17 10.51
C GLY A 10 41.94 2.53 11.80
N VAL A 11 41.89 3.83 12.13
CA VAL A 11 41.15 4.34 13.28
C VAL A 11 39.71 3.84 13.19
N ASP A 12 39.29 3.04 14.19
CA ASP A 12 37.91 2.54 14.30
C ASP A 12 36.98 3.72 14.64
N SER A 13 36.52 4.41 13.59
CA SER A 13 35.65 5.58 13.67
C SER A 13 34.35 5.27 14.40
N ILE A 14 33.84 4.03 14.33
CA ILE A 14 32.61 3.62 14.99
C ILE A 14 32.81 3.53 16.51
N SER A 15 33.95 3.02 16.97
CA SER A 15 34.28 2.99 18.41
C SER A 15 34.49 4.38 19.02
N SER A 16 34.76 5.41 18.20
CA SER A 16 34.93 6.79 18.66
C SER A 16 33.60 7.56 18.85
N LEU A 17 32.49 7.07 18.30
CA LEU A 17 31.18 7.73 18.40
C LEU A 17 30.70 7.78 19.86
N PRO A 18 30.00 8.86 20.31
CA PRO A 18 29.29 8.90 21.59
C PRO A 18 28.19 7.84 21.70
N ASP A 19 27.85 7.46 22.95
CA ASP A 19 26.85 6.40 23.21
C ASP A 19 25.47 6.75 22.63
N GLU A 20 25.10 8.03 22.61
CA GLU A 20 23.85 8.53 22.07
C GLU A 20 23.74 8.27 20.55
N LEU A 21 24.83 8.45 19.82
CA LEU A 21 24.87 8.16 18.37
C LEU A 21 24.85 6.65 18.11
N LEU A 22 25.57 5.87 18.94
CA LEU A 22 25.52 4.42 18.85
C LEU A 22 24.11 3.89 19.17
N GLN A 23 23.43 4.44 20.18
CA GLN A 23 22.05 4.13 20.51
C GLN A 23 21.10 4.50 19.37
N HIS A 24 21.31 5.64 18.72
CA HIS A 24 20.54 6.03 17.55
C HIS A 24 20.69 5.02 16.40
N ILE A 25 21.94 4.62 16.08
CA ILE A 25 22.22 3.59 15.08
C ILE A 25 21.54 2.25 15.46
N LEU A 26 21.69 1.82 16.71
CA LEU A 26 21.10 0.58 17.20
C LEU A 26 19.56 0.63 17.27
N SER A 27 18.95 1.82 17.36
CA SER A 27 17.49 1.98 17.43
C SER A 27 16.75 1.57 16.15
N SER A 28 17.47 1.49 15.03
CA SER A 28 16.97 0.98 13.74
C SER A 28 17.03 -0.55 13.65
N LEU A 29 17.67 -1.23 14.61
CA LEU A 29 17.81 -2.69 14.64
C LEU A 29 16.78 -3.33 15.57
N LYS A 30 16.46 -4.60 15.31
CA LYS A 30 15.75 -5.44 16.29
C LYS A 30 16.61 -5.61 17.55
N THR A 31 16.01 -5.58 18.74
CA THR A 31 16.71 -5.67 20.04
C THR A 31 17.67 -6.85 20.11
N ALA A 32 17.27 -8.03 19.62
CA ALA A 32 18.14 -9.21 19.63
C ALA A 32 19.45 -8.99 18.84
N THR A 33 19.38 -8.27 17.71
CA THR A 33 20.55 -7.89 16.91
C THR A 33 21.36 -6.81 17.61
N ALA A 34 20.71 -5.80 18.19
CA ALA A 34 21.40 -4.78 18.98
C ALA A 34 22.15 -5.39 20.18
N VAL A 35 21.53 -6.33 20.90
CA VAL A 35 22.16 -7.07 22.00
C VAL A 35 23.39 -7.86 21.52
N LYS A 36 23.38 -8.45 20.32
CA LYS A 36 24.56 -9.18 19.78
C LYS A 36 25.80 -8.28 19.66
N THR A 37 25.62 -6.97 19.45
CA THR A 37 26.76 -6.03 19.42
C THR A 37 27.47 -5.91 20.78
N SER A 38 26.85 -6.40 21.87
CA SER A 38 27.45 -6.47 23.21
C SER A 38 28.73 -7.30 23.29
N THR A 39 29.00 -8.14 22.29
CA THR A 39 30.23 -8.95 22.23
C THR A 39 31.42 -8.18 21.68
N LEU A 40 31.20 -7.03 21.03
CA LEU A 40 32.26 -6.25 20.37
C LEU A 40 33.25 -5.67 21.38
N SER A 41 32.77 -5.13 22.50
CA SER A 41 33.63 -4.64 23.58
C SER A 41 32.88 -4.44 24.89
N LYS A 42 33.62 -4.08 25.96
CA LYS A 42 33.03 -3.75 27.28
C LYS A 42 32.05 -2.58 27.20
N ARG A 43 32.31 -1.58 26.34
CA ARG A 43 31.44 -0.41 26.14
C ARG A 43 30.12 -0.82 25.49
N TRP A 44 30.19 -1.55 24.38
CA TRP A 44 29.04 -1.98 23.59
C TRP A 44 28.08 -2.91 24.34
N ARG A 45 28.53 -3.55 25.42
CA ARG A 45 27.71 -4.39 26.30
C ARG A 45 26.46 -3.70 26.84
N HIS A 46 26.52 -2.38 27.02
CA HIS A 46 25.47 -1.61 27.67
C HIS A 46 24.77 -0.62 26.72
N VAL A 47 25.36 -0.31 25.55
CA VAL A 47 24.82 0.71 24.64
C VAL A 47 23.39 0.40 24.22
N TRP A 48 23.08 -0.87 23.91
CA TRP A 48 21.74 -1.25 23.45
C TRP A 48 20.64 -0.99 24.50
N SER A 49 20.95 -0.96 25.81
CA SER A 49 19.91 -0.78 26.82
C SER A 49 19.37 0.65 26.90
N GLY A 50 20.11 1.61 26.35
CA GLY A 50 19.69 3.01 26.23
C GLY A 50 18.90 3.31 24.96
N THR A 51 18.66 2.34 24.07
CA THR A 51 17.95 2.61 22.82
C THR A 51 16.50 2.99 23.07
N PRO A 52 15.96 4.02 22.39
CA PRO A 52 14.58 4.45 22.58
C PRO A 52 13.55 3.48 21.95
N SER A 53 14.03 2.48 21.21
CA SER A 53 13.23 1.43 20.58
C SER A 53 13.42 0.10 21.30
N LEU A 54 12.34 -0.64 21.50
CA LEU A 54 12.35 -2.00 22.05
C LEU A 54 11.49 -2.94 21.21
N TYR A 55 12.13 -3.96 20.65
CA TYR A 55 11.51 -5.03 19.87
C TYR A 55 11.60 -6.37 20.61
N LEU A 56 10.46 -6.98 20.91
CA LEU A 56 10.34 -8.27 21.60
C LEU A 56 9.67 -9.30 20.70
N VAL A 57 10.20 -10.53 20.70
CA VAL A 57 9.67 -11.66 19.94
C VAL A 57 9.36 -12.78 20.91
N TRP A 58 8.12 -13.25 20.88
CA TRP A 58 7.68 -14.45 21.54
C TRP A 58 7.33 -15.48 20.48
N ASN A 59 8.04 -16.60 20.45
CA ASN A 59 7.57 -17.79 19.73
C ASN A 59 7.37 -18.94 20.72
N GLY A 60 6.22 -19.61 20.65
CA GLY A 60 5.85 -20.68 21.59
C GLY A 60 6.82 -21.88 21.64
N HIS A 61 7.72 -22.00 20.67
CA HIS A 61 8.61 -23.15 20.50
C HIS A 61 10.09 -22.89 20.83
N ASN A 62 10.59 -21.64 20.79
CA ASN A 62 12.05 -21.38 20.81
C ASN A 62 12.49 -20.20 21.70
N PHE A 63 11.59 -19.50 22.42
CA PHE A 63 11.96 -18.33 23.23
C PHE A 63 11.76 -18.56 24.73
N LYS A 64 12.85 -18.47 25.52
CA LYS A 64 12.78 -18.54 26.99
C LYS A 64 12.29 -17.21 27.53
N VAL A 65 11.14 -17.22 28.22
CA VAL A 65 10.58 -16.07 28.96
C VAL A 65 11.62 -15.37 29.83
N ASP A 66 12.54 -16.13 30.44
CA ASP A 66 13.66 -15.62 31.23
C ASP A 66 14.56 -14.63 30.47
N SER A 67 14.74 -14.84 29.16
CA SER A 67 15.53 -13.93 28.33
C SER A 67 14.86 -12.57 28.18
N MET A 68 13.53 -12.55 28.06
CA MET A 68 12.76 -11.31 27.94
C MET A 68 12.76 -10.54 29.25
N ASN A 69 12.52 -11.21 30.38
CA ASN A 69 12.59 -10.57 31.70
C ASN A 69 13.99 -9.98 31.97
N LYS A 70 15.06 -10.66 31.53
CA LYS A 70 16.43 -10.12 31.58
C LYS A 70 16.61 -8.90 30.67
N THR A 71 16.02 -8.90 29.48
CA THR A 71 16.05 -7.74 28.57
C THR A 71 15.33 -6.54 29.19
N LEU A 72 14.11 -6.73 29.68
CA LEU A 72 13.32 -5.69 30.35
C LEU A 72 14.03 -5.13 31.58
N ALA A 73 14.61 -6.01 32.42
CA ALA A 73 15.35 -5.60 33.61
C ALA A 73 16.64 -4.82 33.30
N ARG A 74 17.22 -5.01 32.11
CA ARG A 74 18.42 -4.29 31.68
C ARG A 74 18.11 -3.01 30.94
N TYR A 75 16.86 -2.78 30.52
CA TYR A 75 16.49 -1.61 29.73
C TYR A 75 16.55 -0.33 30.56
N THR A 76 17.37 0.63 30.13
CA THR A 76 17.70 1.84 30.91
C THR A 76 17.17 3.13 30.28
N ALA A 77 16.64 3.10 29.05
CA ALA A 77 16.17 4.32 28.41
C ALA A 77 15.05 5.00 29.23
N HIS A 78 15.19 6.32 29.39
CA HIS A 78 14.22 7.14 30.13
C HIS A 78 12.95 7.42 29.32
N LYS A 79 13.04 7.35 27.99
CA LYS A 79 11.94 7.58 27.06
C LYS A 79 11.91 6.46 26.03
N MET A 80 10.73 5.87 25.82
CA MET A 80 10.51 4.87 24.78
C MET A 80 9.78 5.52 23.59
N THR A 81 10.43 5.61 22.44
CA THR A 81 9.80 6.12 21.22
C THR A 81 9.03 5.03 20.50
N SER A 82 9.52 3.79 20.52
CA SER A 82 8.87 2.67 19.84
C SER A 82 8.91 1.38 20.65
N PHE A 83 7.77 0.69 20.70
CA PHE A 83 7.64 -0.64 21.27
C PHE A 83 6.97 -1.58 20.28
N HIS A 84 7.67 -2.66 19.92
CA HIS A 84 7.17 -3.68 19.02
C HIS A 84 7.14 -5.01 19.76
N LEU A 85 5.98 -5.65 19.82
CA LEU A 85 5.81 -6.97 20.40
C LEU A 85 5.22 -7.89 19.33
N TYR A 86 6.00 -8.87 18.91
CA TYR A 86 5.53 -9.97 18.10
C TYR A 86 5.37 -11.19 19.00
N ALA A 87 4.18 -11.78 19.02
CA ALA A 87 3.89 -12.95 19.82
C ALA A 87 3.11 -13.97 19.00
N ASP A 88 3.73 -15.11 18.74
CA ASP A 88 3.15 -16.22 17.99
C ASP A 88 3.14 -17.49 18.84
N ASN A 89 1.94 -17.97 19.14
CA ASN A 89 1.74 -19.28 19.72
C ASN A 89 0.40 -19.86 19.26
N ILE A 90 0.40 -20.28 18.00
CA ILE A 90 -0.75 -20.92 17.34
C ILE A 90 -1.24 -22.19 18.06
N ASN A 91 -0.56 -22.74 19.08
CA ASN A 91 -0.92 -24.06 19.64
C ASN A 91 -1.34 -24.09 21.13
N ARG A 92 -1.51 -22.94 21.82
CA ARG A 92 -1.92 -22.94 23.25
C ARG A 92 -2.93 -21.85 23.59
N SER A 93 -3.99 -22.20 24.33
CA SER A 93 -5.05 -21.29 24.79
C SER A 93 -4.72 -20.51 26.06
N ILE A 94 -3.44 -20.34 26.40
CA ILE A 94 -3.05 -19.76 27.68
C ILE A 94 -2.68 -18.30 27.45
N GLU A 95 -3.51 -17.40 27.98
CA GLU A 95 -3.14 -15.99 28.19
C GLU A 95 -1.78 -15.97 28.88
N SER A 96 -0.81 -15.27 28.30
CA SER A 96 0.49 -15.15 28.92
C SER A 96 0.58 -13.86 29.73
N PRO A 97 0.68 -13.92 31.07
CA PRO A 97 0.86 -12.72 31.90
C PRO A 97 2.09 -11.91 31.52
N ASP A 98 3.09 -12.53 30.88
CA ASP A 98 4.31 -11.87 30.43
C ASP A 98 4.06 -10.94 29.23
N ILE A 99 3.07 -11.22 28.37
CA ILE A 99 2.67 -10.29 27.29
C ILE A 99 2.13 -9.02 27.92
N ASN A 100 1.18 -9.16 28.85
CA ASN A 100 0.59 -8.02 29.56
C ASN A 100 1.65 -7.23 30.33
N ARG A 101 2.58 -7.90 31.02
CA ARG A 101 3.72 -7.24 31.69
C ARG A 101 4.62 -6.48 30.72
N SER A 102 4.80 -6.97 29.50
CA SER A 102 5.60 -6.28 28.48
C SER A 102 4.90 -5.02 27.96
N ILE A 103 3.57 -5.08 27.77
CA ILE A 103 2.75 -3.92 27.40
C ILE A 103 2.75 -2.89 28.54
N GLU A 104 2.52 -3.33 29.78
CA GLU A 104 2.55 -2.50 30.97
C GLU A 104 3.91 -1.80 31.15
N PHE A 105 5.02 -2.52 30.92
CA PHE A 105 6.36 -1.96 30.93
C PHE A 105 6.51 -0.85 29.88
N ALA A 106 6.08 -1.08 28.64
CA ALA A 106 6.14 -0.07 27.58
C ALA A 106 5.32 1.18 27.94
N MET A 107 4.13 0.98 28.50
CA MET A 107 3.28 2.08 28.95
C MET A 107 3.90 2.87 30.12
N SER A 108 4.56 2.19 31.06
CA SER A 108 5.31 2.84 32.15
C SER A 108 6.46 3.74 31.66
N LYS A 109 6.91 3.52 30.41
CA LYS A 109 7.95 4.32 29.73
C LYS A 109 7.38 5.37 28.79
N ASN A 110 6.08 5.65 28.87
CA ASN A 110 5.37 6.64 28.06
C ASN A 110 5.58 6.43 26.55
N VAL A 111 5.45 5.18 26.11
CA VAL A 111 5.66 4.81 24.71
C VAL A 111 4.80 5.62 23.74
N GLU A 112 5.43 6.17 22.70
CA GLU A 112 4.73 6.98 21.70
C GLU A 112 4.21 6.16 20.51
N ASN A 113 4.95 5.14 20.06
CA ASN A 113 4.57 4.30 18.94
C ASN A 113 4.55 2.84 19.39
N MET A 114 3.42 2.16 19.25
CA MET A 114 3.23 0.80 19.70
C MET A 114 2.73 -0.09 18.57
N LEU A 115 3.41 -1.21 18.33
CA LEU A 115 2.98 -2.27 17.43
C LEU A 115 2.86 -3.58 18.22
N LEU A 116 1.65 -4.14 18.24
CA LEU A 116 1.36 -5.44 18.85
C LEU A 116 0.87 -6.39 17.76
N ASP A 117 1.67 -7.39 17.39
CA ASP A 117 1.28 -8.52 16.53
C ASP A 117 1.17 -9.76 17.40
N ILE A 118 -0.06 -10.13 17.76
CA ILE A 118 -0.37 -11.19 18.71
C ILE A 118 -1.24 -12.23 18.00
N ARG A 119 -0.65 -13.40 17.74
CA ARG A 119 -1.24 -14.55 17.05
C ARG A 119 -1.47 -15.67 18.05
N TYR A 120 -2.54 -15.54 18.83
CA TYR A 120 -2.91 -16.47 19.90
C TYR A 120 -4.37 -16.85 19.75
N TYR A 121 -4.71 -18.11 20.07
CA TYR A 121 -6.09 -18.61 19.94
C TYR A 121 -7.14 -17.80 20.72
N ARG A 122 -6.78 -17.22 21.88
CA ARG A 122 -7.66 -16.42 22.73
C ARG A 122 -6.85 -15.40 23.52
N TYR A 123 -6.64 -14.21 22.97
CA TYR A 123 -5.98 -13.12 23.68
C TYR A 123 -6.87 -11.88 23.65
N ASN A 124 -7.13 -11.32 24.83
CA ASN A 124 -7.79 -10.03 24.97
C ASN A 124 -6.74 -8.97 25.31
N LEU A 125 -6.85 -7.82 24.65
CA LEU A 125 -6.01 -6.67 24.99
C LEU A 125 -6.34 -6.22 26.43
N PRO A 126 -5.32 -5.90 27.24
CA PRO A 126 -5.55 -5.48 28.62
C PRO A 126 -6.26 -4.13 28.68
N GLU A 127 -7.21 -3.98 29.64
CA GLU A 127 -8.04 -2.77 29.78
C GLU A 127 -7.21 -1.49 29.91
N PHE A 128 -6.07 -1.53 30.61
CA PHE A 128 -5.22 -0.36 30.80
C PHE A 128 -4.67 0.23 29.48
N LEU A 129 -4.56 -0.57 28.40
CA LEU A 129 -4.10 -0.10 27.09
C LEU A 129 -5.06 0.94 26.50
N TYR A 130 -6.36 0.82 26.79
CA TYR A 130 -7.40 1.72 26.28
C TYR A 130 -7.37 3.11 26.92
N PHE A 131 -6.56 3.34 27.96
CA PHE A 131 -6.48 4.62 28.68
C PHE A 131 -5.16 5.38 28.47
N SER A 132 -4.44 5.07 27.38
CA SER A 132 -3.16 5.71 27.12
C SER A 132 -3.30 7.15 26.61
N SER A 133 -2.67 8.09 27.31
CA SER A 133 -2.54 9.49 26.89
C SER A 133 -1.23 9.80 26.16
N THR A 134 -0.35 8.81 25.95
CA THR A 134 1.00 9.00 25.40
C THR A 134 1.19 8.39 24.01
N ILE A 135 0.42 7.35 23.69
CA ILE A 135 0.51 6.67 22.40
C ILE A 135 -0.03 7.59 21.29
N LYS A 136 0.82 7.88 20.31
CA LYS A 136 0.53 8.68 19.12
C LYS A 136 0.23 7.80 17.90
N GLN A 137 0.83 6.62 17.83
CA GLN A 137 0.60 5.64 16.77
C GLN A 137 0.41 4.26 17.38
N LEU A 138 -0.69 3.59 17.04
CA LEU A 138 -1.02 2.26 17.52
C LEU A 138 -1.31 1.34 16.33
N THR A 139 -0.59 0.23 16.27
CA THR A 139 -0.83 -0.87 15.34
C THR A 139 -1.17 -2.13 16.11
N LEU A 140 -2.36 -2.66 15.89
CA LEU A 140 -2.86 -3.88 16.51
C LEU A 140 -3.10 -4.92 15.42
N SER A 141 -2.41 -6.04 15.51
CA SER A 141 -2.68 -7.25 14.71
C SER A 141 -3.00 -8.36 15.69
N VAL A 142 -4.29 -8.55 15.99
CA VAL A 142 -4.76 -9.52 16.99
C VAL A 142 -5.59 -10.58 16.28
N HIS A 143 -4.96 -11.71 15.96
CA HIS A 143 -5.63 -12.80 15.27
C HIS A 143 -6.41 -13.64 16.29
N ASN A 144 -7.72 -13.40 16.41
CA ASN A 144 -8.60 -14.25 17.20
C ASN A 144 -9.40 -15.16 16.27
N TYR A 145 -9.15 -16.46 16.34
CA TYR A 145 -9.83 -17.46 15.50
C TYR A 145 -11.28 -17.75 15.95
N TYR A 146 -11.71 -17.17 17.07
CA TYR A 146 -13.11 -17.17 17.52
C TYR A 146 -13.63 -15.73 17.64
N SER A 147 -14.92 -15.54 17.36
CA SER A 147 -15.65 -14.25 17.30
C SER A 147 -15.70 -13.45 18.60
N ASP A 148 -15.24 -14.02 19.72
CA ASP A 148 -15.53 -13.49 21.05
C ASP A 148 -14.37 -12.67 21.63
N MET A 149 -13.72 -11.83 20.80
CA MET A 149 -12.82 -10.82 21.38
C MET A 149 -13.67 -9.90 22.25
N LYS A 150 -13.42 -9.92 23.57
CA LYS A 150 -14.23 -9.15 24.49
C LYS A 150 -14.03 -7.67 24.17
N VAL A 151 -15.13 -7.03 23.81
CA VAL A 151 -15.23 -5.58 23.69
C VAL A 151 -14.66 -4.95 24.97
N PRO A 152 -13.83 -3.88 24.90
CA PRO A 152 -13.42 -3.15 26.08
C PRO A 152 -14.66 -2.86 26.92
N THR A 153 -14.68 -3.32 28.16
CA THR A 153 -15.85 -3.17 29.04
C THR A 153 -16.09 -1.72 29.42
N SER A 154 -15.09 -0.87 29.19
CA SER A 154 -15.00 0.51 29.62
C SER A 154 -14.90 1.50 28.44
N SER A 155 -14.83 2.80 28.74
CA SER A 155 -14.61 3.86 27.75
C SER A 155 -13.16 3.87 27.27
N VAL A 156 -12.93 4.22 26.01
CA VAL A 156 -11.57 4.40 25.46
C VAL A 156 -11.12 5.85 25.66
N SER A 157 -9.84 6.05 26.00
CA SER A 157 -9.21 7.35 26.19
C SER A 157 -7.80 7.33 25.59
N TRP A 158 -7.75 7.50 24.27
CA TRP A 158 -6.55 7.60 23.45
C TRP A 158 -6.31 9.05 23.01
N THR A 159 -6.11 9.93 23.99
CA THR A 159 -6.15 11.39 23.80
C THR A 159 -5.02 11.96 22.95
N SER A 160 -3.91 11.23 22.77
CA SER A 160 -2.78 11.62 21.92
C SER A 160 -2.70 10.86 20.59
N LEU A 161 -3.64 9.95 20.33
CA LEU A 161 -3.55 9.02 19.20
C LEU A 161 -3.90 9.72 17.88
N LYS A 162 -2.95 9.72 16.95
CA LYS A 162 -3.07 10.30 15.61
C LYS A 162 -3.22 9.26 14.52
N LYS A 163 -2.64 8.07 14.69
CA LYS A 163 -2.71 6.99 13.70
C LYS A 163 -3.08 5.68 14.37
N LEU A 164 -4.13 5.06 13.87
CA LEU A 164 -4.60 3.75 14.31
C LEU A 164 -4.58 2.79 13.12
N SER A 165 -4.01 1.61 13.31
CA SER A 165 -4.06 0.54 12.31
C SER A 165 -4.47 -0.76 12.97
N LEU A 166 -5.56 -1.34 12.49
CA LEU A 166 -6.16 -2.57 13.00
C LEU A 166 -6.08 -3.63 11.90
N PHE A 167 -5.48 -4.76 12.21
CA PHE A 167 -5.26 -5.88 11.30
C PHE A 167 -5.87 -7.15 11.88
N CYS A 168 -6.76 -7.79 11.11
CA CYS A 168 -7.46 -9.02 11.51
C CYS A 168 -8.20 -8.91 12.86
N CYS A 169 -8.59 -7.70 13.28
CA CYS A 169 -9.27 -7.48 14.54
C CYS A 169 -10.78 -7.63 14.39
N ASN A 170 -11.38 -8.54 15.16
CA ASN A 170 -12.82 -8.81 15.20
C ASN A 170 -13.54 -7.86 16.19
N PHE A 171 -13.46 -6.55 15.94
CA PHE A 171 -14.17 -5.56 16.75
C PHE A 171 -15.63 -5.43 16.30
N SER A 172 -16.56 -5.39 17.26
CA SER A 172 -17.95 -5.01 16.99
C SER A 172 -18.08 -3.53 16.62
N GLU A 173 -19.20 -3.15 16.01
CA GLU A 173 -19.50 -1.75 15.67
C GLU A 173 -19.53 -0.85 16.92
N GLU A 174 -20.04 -1.37 18.05
CA GLU A 174 -20.05 -0.66 19.33
C GLU A 174 -18.63 -0.41 19.85
N CYS A 175 -17.74 -1.41 19.73
CA CYS A 175 -16.34 -1.24 20.08
C CYS A 175 -15.66 -0.17 19.23
N MET A 176 -15.89 -0.22 17.92
CA MET A 176 -15.34 0.76 16.98
C MET A 176 -15.81 2.18 17.32
N ALA A 177 -17.10 2.35 17.63
CA ALA A 177 -17.65 3.64 18.04
C ALA A 177 -16.99 4.19 19.31
N ARG A 178 -16.70 3.34 20.31
CA ARG A 178 -15.97 3.74 21.53
C ARG A 178 -14.51 4.08 21.24
N ILE A 179 -13.84 3.31 20.40
CA ILE A 179 -12.46 3.60 19.96
C ILE A 179 -12.38 4.97 19.29
N LEU A 180 -13.29 5.25 18.36
CA LEU A 180 -13.33 6.52 17.64
C LEU A 180 -13.65 7.71 18.56
N SER A 181 -14.64 7.57 19.44
CA SER A 181 -14.99 8.64 20.39
C SER A 181 -13.88 8.90 21.42
N GLY A 182 -13.14 7.86 21.81
CA GLY A 182 -11.97 7.94 22.69
C GLY A 182 -10.71 8.50 22.03
N SER A 183 -10.70 8.71 20.71
CA SER A 183 -9.54 9.13 19.92
C SER A 183 -9.78 10.49 19.24
N PRO A 184 -9.95 11.59 20.01
CA PRO A 184 -10.47 12.87 19.48
C PRO A 184 -9.58 13.54 18.44
N ILE A 185 -8.28 13.24 18.40
CA ILE A 185 -7.31 13.83 17.47
C ILE A 185 -6.82 12.84 16.40
N LEU A 186 -7.55 11.73 16.18
CA LEU A 186 -7.18 10.72 15.20
C LEU A 186 -7.19 11.28 13.78
N GLU A 187 -6.05 11.25 13.08
CA GLU A 187 -5.87 11.80 11.73
C GLU A 187 -5.94 10.70 10.65
N ARG A 188 -5.53 9.47 10.99
CA ARG A 188 -5.52 8.31 10.09
C ARG A 188 -6.03 7.04 10.75
N LEU A 189 -6.93 6.35 10.05
CA LEU A 189 -7.44 5.03 10.42
C LEU A 189 -7.16 4.05 9.30
N ARG A 190 -6.59 2.89 9.65
CA ARG A 190 -6.39 1.76 8.75
C ARG A 190 -7.08 0.51 9.30
N LEU A 191 -7.88 -0.15 8.47
CA LEU A 191 -8.64 -1.36 8.80
C LEU A 191 -8.35 -2.45 7.77
N ASP A 192 -7.60 -3.48 8.14
CA ASP A 192 -7.27 -4.57 7.23
C ASP A 192 -7.84 -5.89 7.75
N PHE A 193 -8.68 -6.56 6.93
CA PHE A 193 -9.27 -7.87 7.23
C PHE A 193 -10.12 -7.92 8.53
N CYS A 194 -10.83 -6.84 8.84
CA CYS A 194 -11.79 -6.78 9.95
C CYS A 194 -13.18 -7.28 9.51
N SER A 195 -13.49 -8.56 9.73
CA SER A 195 -14.67 -9.22 9.13
C SER A 195 -16.01 -8.95 9.82
N GLU A 196 -16.01 -8.51 11.08
CA GLU A 196 -17.24 -8.31 11.87
C GLU A 196 -17.98 -6.99 11.57
N LEU A 197 -17.32 -6.05 10.88
CA LEU A 197 -17.89 -4.72 10.62
C LEU A 197 -18.81 -4.75 9.39
N LYS A 198 -20.08 -4.36 9.57
CA LYS A 198 -21.02 -4.12 8.47
C LYS A 198 -21.10 -2.63 8.11
N VAL A 199 -20.86 -1.75 9.07
CA VAL A 199 -20.81 -0.31 8.84
C VAL A 199 -19.52 0.27 9.43
N ILE A 200 -18.80 1.03 8.60
CA ILE A 200 -17.69 1.89 9.00
C ILE A 200 -18.23 3.33 9.01
N ASP A 201 -18.76 3.76 10.15
CA ASP A 201 -19.22 5.13 10.37
C ASP A 201 -18.17 5.96 11.11
N VAL A 202 -17.52 6.86 10.37
CA VAL A 202 -16.54 7.82 10.91
C VAL A 202 -17.07 9.25 10.90
N SER A 203 -18.38 9.46 10.74
CA SER A 203 -19.01 10.80 10.71
C SER A 203 -18.72 11.64 11.96
N LYS A 204 -18.64 11.00 13.13
CA LYS A 204 -18.34 11.67 14.41
C LYS A 204 -16.85 11.98 14.62
N SER A 205 -15.96 11.47 13.76
CA SER A 205 -14.51 11.63 13.88
C SER A 205 -14.01 12.84 13.09
N LEU A 206 -14.25 14.04 13.62
CA LEU A 206 -14.02 15.30 12.90
C LEU A 206 -12.55 15.62 12.59
N SER A 207 -11.60 14.98 13.26
CA SER A 207 -10.15 15.10 13.02
C SER A 207 -9.63 14.12 11.97
N LEU A 208 -10.39 13.07 11.65
CA LEU A 208 -9.98 12.01 10.74
C LEU A 208 -9.95 12.53 9.30
N ARG A 209 -8.84 12.31 8.60
CA ARG A 209 -8.63 12.79 7.22
C ARG A 209 -8.34 11.66 6.24
N THR A 210 -7.76 10.57 6.73
CA THR A 210 -7.37 9.43 5.90
C THR A 210 -8.02 8.15 6.44
N LEU A 211 -8.71 7.45 5.54
CA LEU A 211 -9.24 6.11 5.78
C LEU A 211 -8.60 5.13 4.79
N GLU A 212 -7.93 4.11 5.31
CA GLU A 212 -7.41 2.99 4.54
C GLU A 212 -8.17 1.73 4.96
N ALA A 213 -8.73 0.98 4.01
CA ALA A 213 -9.48 -0.23 4.33
C ALA A 213 -9.23 -1.37 3.34
N THR A 214 -8.78 -2.52 3.85
CA THR A 214 -8.80 -3.79 3.12
C THR A 214 -9.97 -4.64 3.59
N ILE A 215 -10.98 -4.78 2.74
CA ILE A 215 -12.29 -5.33 3.10
C ILE A 215 -12.46 -6.71 2.47
N SER A 216 -12.65 -7.71 3.33
CA SER A 216 -12.93 -9.09 2.92
C SER A 216 -14.36 -9.54 3.24
N ALA A 217 -15.18 -8.71 3.88
CA ALA A 217 -16.57 -9.00 4.21
C ALA A 217 -17.53 -8.43 3.15
N ALA A 218 -18.58 -9.16 2.81
CA ALA A 218 -19.64 -8.69 1.93
C ALA A 218 -20.59 -7.72 2.66
N GLY A 219 -21.11 -6.73 1.95
CA GLY A 219 -22.21 -5.87 2.42
C GLY A 219 -21.80 -4.68 3.27
N ILE A 220 -20.52 -4.28 3.26
CA ILE A 220 -20.04 -3.19 4.10
C ILE A 220 -20.48 -1.81 3.59
N GLN A 221 -20.81 -0.92 4.51
CA GLN A 221 -21.16 0.47 4.23
C GLN A 221 -20.13 1.42 4.82
N ILE A 222 -19.69 2.42 4.06
CA ILE A 222 -18.73 3.43 4.49
C ILE A 222 -19.44 4.79 4.57
N VAL A 223 -19.50 5.35 5.78
CA VAL A 223 -20.03 6.69 6.07
C VAL A 223 -18.85 7.55 6.57
N ALA A 224 -18.32 8.38 5.68
CA ALA A 224 -17.07 9.09 5.82
C ALA A 224 -17.14 10.55 5.30
N PRO A 225 -18.08 11.38 5.79
CA PRO A 225 -18.35 12.72 5.25
C PRO A 225 -17.19 13.71 5.36
N HIS A 226 -16.22 13.47 6.25
CA HIS A 226 -15.10 14.38 6.52
C HIS A 226 -13.73 13.86 6.06
N ILE A 227 -13.69 12.66 5.48
CA ILE A 227 -12.47 12.05 4.96
C ILE A 227 -12.06 12.76 3.67
N ARG A 228 -10.77 13.05 3.53
CA ARG A 228 -10.18 13.65 2.32
C ARG A 228 -9.50 12.61 1.44
N CYS A 229 -8.89 11.59 2.05
CA CYS A 229 -8.15 10.53 1.36
C CYS A 229 -8.74 9.17 1.73
N LEU A 230 -9.27 8.45 0.75
CA LEU A 230 -9.77 7.08 0.89
C LEU A 230 -8.90 6.13 0.08
N ARG A 231 -8.31 5.12 0.72
CA ARG A 231 -7.69 3.99 0.02
C ARG A 231 -8.45 2.73 0.35
N LEU A 232 -9.05 2.12 -0.66
CA LEU A 232 -9.96 1.00 -0.49
C LEU A 232 -9.47 -0.17 -1.33
N LYS A 233 -9.17 -1.28 -0.66
CA LYS A 233 -8.92 -2.57 -1.29
C LYS A 233 -10.06 -3.52 -0.93
N SER A 234 -10.96 -3.85 -1.85
CA SER A 234 -12.14 -4.67 -1.55
C SER A 234 -12.09 -6.01 -2.28
N CYS A 235 -12.35 -7.12 -1.60
CA CYS A 235 -12.29 -8.46 -2.17
C CYS A 235 -13.64 -9.04 -2.60
N LEU A 236 -14.78 -8.42 -2.25
CA LEU A 236 -16.10 -9.04 -2.43
C LEU A 236 -17.21 -8.03 -2.76
N TYR A 237 -18.26 -8.56 -3.39
CA TYR A 237 -19.57 -7.96 -3.65
C TYR A 237 -20.05 -7.12 -2.47
N GLN A 238 -20.46 -5.88 -2.75
CA GLN A 238 -21.27 -5.02 -1.89
C GLN A 238 -20.55 -4.08 -0.89
N CYS A 239 -19.35 -3.57 -1.21
CA CYS A 239 -18.91 -2.32 -0.55
C CYS A 239 -19.74 -1.14 -1.08
N THR A 240 -20.34 -0.35 -0.18
CA THR A 240 -21.15 0.82 -0.53
C THR A 240 -20.56 2.07 0.08
N LEU A 241 -20.22 3.06 -0.76
CA LEU A 241 -19.87 4.40 -0.31
C LEU A 241 -21.17 5.18 -0.09
N VAL A 242 -21.54 5.41 1.18
CA VAL A 242 -22.81 6.05 1.54
C VAL A 242 -22.66 7.57 1.49
N ASP A 243 -21.76 8.11 2.30
CA ASP A 243 -21.40 9.53 2.31
C ASP A 243 -19.88 9.67 2.33
N VAL A 244 -19.35 10.21 1.24
CA VAL A 244 -17.92 10.46 1.04
C VAL A 244 -17.70 11.87 0.47
N SER A 245 -18.58 12.80 0.85
CA SER A 245 -18.74 14.12 0.22
C SER A 245 -17.49 15.02 0.28
N SER A 246 -16.57 14.82 1.24
CA SER A 246 -15.34 15.61 1.36
C SER A 246 -14.11 15.00 0.69
N LEU A 247 -14.24 13.89 -0.05
CA LEU A 247 -13.09 13.25 -0.68
C LEU A 247 -12.42 14.16 -1.72
N THR A 248 -11.11 14.29 -1.59
CA THR A 248 -10.24 14.96 -2.57
C THR A 248 -9.32 13.96 -3.26
N GLU A 249 -9.00 12.85 -2.59
CA GLU A 249 -8.18 11.74 -3.10
C GLU A 249 -8.88 10.40 -2.86
N ALA A 250 -8.91 9.53 -3.88
CA ALA A 250 -9.41 8.17 -3.75
C ALA A 250 -8.53 7.18 -4.51
N ASN A 251 -8.21 6.05 -3.88
CA ASN A 251 -7.58 4.89 -4.52
C ASN A 251 -8.52 3.69 -4.33
N LEU A 252 -8.96 3.10 -5.45
CA LEU A 252 -9.84 1.93 -5.45
C LEU A 252 -9.15 0.73 -6.11
N GLU A 253 -8.91 -0.31 -5.32
CA GLU A 253 -8.46 -1.62 -5.79
C GLU A 253 -9.54 -2.66 -5.50
N ILE A 254 -10.19 -3.18 -6.55
CA ILE A 254 -11.16 -4.27 -6.42
C ILE A 254 -10.42 -5.58 -6.69
N SER A 255 -10.52 -6.54 -5.79
CA SER A 255 -10.09 -7.92 -6.06
C SER A 255 -11.32 -8.71 -6.50
N VAL A 256 -11.19 -9.44 -7.60
CA VAL A 256 -12.28 -10.20 -8.21
C VAL A 256 -11.91 -11.68 -8.18
N MET A 257 -12.79 -12.50 -7.62
CA MET A 257 -12.67 -13.96 -7.70
C MET A 257 -13.44 -14.42 -8.94
N SER A 258 -12.76 -15.02 -9.93
CA SER A 258 -13.36 -15.76 -11.05
C SER A 258 -14.08 -14.97 -12.18
N THR A 259 -15.42 -14.99 -12.26
CA THR A 259 -16.22 -14.62 -13.46
C THR A 259 -17.34 -13.62 -13.18
N GLU A 260 -17.38 -13.08 -11.96
CA GLU A 260 -18.50 -12.30 -11.45
C GLU A 260 -18.58 -10.87 -12.03
N ILE A 261 -17.54 -10.38 -12.72
CA ILE A 261 -17.64 -9.13 -13.51
C ILE A 261 -18.68 -9.28 -14.63
N LEU A 262 -18.86 -10.51 -15.11
CA LEU A 262 -19.73 -10.85 -16.24
C LEU A 262 -21.15 -11.24 -15.81
N THR A 263 -21.46 -11.22 -14.51
CA THR A 263 -22.83 -11.51 -14.03
C THR A 263 -23.70 -10.26 -14.17
N ASP A 264 -24.96 -10.46 -14.58
CA ASP A 264 -25.93 -9.39 -14.78
C ASP A 264 -26.04 -8.51 -13.52
N GLY A 265 -25.72 -7.21 -13.68
CA GLY A 265 -25.88 -6.18 -12.66
C GLY A 265 -24.66 -5.90 -11.78
N PHE A 266 -23.59 -6.70 -11.81
CA PHE A 266 -22.41 -6.41 -10.98
C PHE A 266 -21.72 -5.09 -11.36
N PRO A 267 -21.39 -4.80 -12.65
CA PRO A 267 -20.85 -3.51 -13.05
C PRO A 267 -21.76 -2.35 -12.64
N GLN A 268 -23.08 -2.52 -12.77
CA GLN A 268 -24.06 -1.49 -12.40
C GLN A 268 -24.04 -1.17 -10.90
N VAL A 269 -23.90 -2.17 -10.04
CA VAL A 269 -23.76 -1.96 -8.59
C VAL A 269 -22.48 -1.20 -8.27
N ILE A 270 -21.35 -1.55 -8.90
CA ILE A 270 -20.08 -0.85 -8.68
C ILE A 270 -20.17 0.61 -9.15
N MET A 271 -20.77 0.86 -10.32
CA MET A 271 -20.99 2.20 -10.86
C MET A 271 -21.78 3.07 -9.87
N GLN A 272 -22.96 2.59 -9.43
CA GLN A 272 -23.87 3.33 -8.56
C GLN A 272 -23.35 3.52 -7.13
N LYS A 273 -22.76 2.46 -6.55
CA LYS A 273 -22.39 2.44 -5.13
C LYS A 273 -20.98 2.92 -4.83
N MET A 274 -20.12 3.02 -5.85
CA MET A 274 -18.72 3.42 -5.68
C MET A 274 -18.34 4.52 -6.67
N VAL A 275 -18.42 4.28 -7.98
CA VAL A 275 -17.83 5.18 -8.99
C VAL A 275 -18.52 6.54 -9.03
N GLU A 276 -19.85 6.59 -9.03
CA GLU A 276 -20.63 7.84 -8.98
C GLU A 276 -20.28 8.71 -7.76
N LYS A 277 -19.94 8.07 -6.63
CA LYS A 277 -19.59 8.76 -5.39
C LYS A 277 -18.24 9.47 -5.45
N LEU A 278 -17.42 9.17 -6.46
CA LEU A 278 -16.08 9.73 -6.65
C LEU A 278 -16.04 10.88 -7.66
N GLN A 279 -17.18 11.30 -8.22
CA GLN A 279 -17.26 12.32 -9.28
C GLN A 279 -16.57 13.66 -8.93
N ASN A 280 -16.48 14.01 -7.64
CA ASN A 280 -15.91 15.27 -7.17
C ASN A 280 -14.44 15.18 -6.73
N VAL A 281 -13.83 14.00 -6.81
CA VAL A 281 -12.44 13.77 -6.37
C VAL A 281 -11.46 14.44 -7.34
N GLU A 282 -10.37 15.03 -6.81
CA GLU A 282 -9.33 15.68 -7.61
C GLU A 282 -8.18 14.74 -8.00
N THR A 283 -7.88 13.76 -7.15
CA THR A 283 -6.83 12.75 -7.38
C THR A 283 -7.43 11.35 -7.29
N LEU A 284 -7.42 10.62 -8.39
CA LEU A 284 -8.07 9.31 -8.48
C LEU A 284 -7.06 8.24 -8.91
N THR A 285 -7.04 7.12 -8.21
CA THR A 285 -6.24 5.95 -8.58
C THR A 285 -7.15 4.77 -8.84
N PHE A 286 -7.04 4.20 -10.04
CA PHE A 286 -7.77 2.99 -10.43
C PHE A 286 -6.83 1.78 -10.46
N GLY A 287 -7.19 0.78 -9.66
CA GLY A 287 -6.58 -0.55 -9.73
C GLY A 287 -7.02 -1.32 -10.98
N PRO A 288 -6.31 -2.42 -11.29
CA PRO A 288 -6.40 -3.09 -12.58
C PRO A 288 -7.78 -3.71 -12.85
N ASN A 289 -8.42 -4.32 -11.86
CA ASN A 289 -9.75 -4.92 -12.04
C ASN A 289 -10.87 -3.88 -12.15
N LEU A 290 -10.71 -2.69 -11.57
CA LEU A 290 -11.72 -1.65 -11.68
C LEU A 290 -11.84 -1.18 -13.12
N LEU A 291 -10.72 -0.97 -13.83
CA LEU A 291 -10.74 -0.59 -15.25
C LEU A 291 -11.40 -1.64 -16.14
N LYS A 292 -11.24 -2.92 -15.82
CA LYS A 292 -11.96 -4.02 -16.51
C LYS A 292 -13.47 -3.93 -16.27
N ILE A 293 -13.89 -3.68 -15.04
CA ILE A 293 -15.30 -3.47 -14.69
C ILE A 293 -15.87 -2.26 -15.42
N LEU A 294 -15.12 -1.15 -15.50
CA LEU A 294 -15.52 0.04 -16.25
C LEU A 294 -15.64 -0.27 -17.75
N SER A 295 -14.76 -1.10 -18.31
CA SER A 295 -14.87 -1.51 -19.70
C SER A 295 -16.18 -2.27 -19.93
N VAL A 296 -16.49 -3.27 -19.11
CA VAL A 296 -17.76 -4.00 -19.19
C VAL A 296 -18.97 -3.07 -18.96
N ALA A 297 -18.87 -2.09 -18.06
CA ALA A 297 -19.92 -1.10 -17.85
C ALA A 297 -20.21 -0.26 -19.09
N GLU A 298 -19.18 0.12 -19.86
CA GLU A 298 -19.34 0.83 -21.13
C GLU A 298 -20.02 -0.04 -22.20
N LEU A 299 -19.68 -1.34 -22.27
CA LEU A 299 -20.32 -2.28 -23.19
C LEU A 299 -21.83 -2.43 -22.93
N HIS A 300 -22.21 -2.38 -21.66
CA HIS A 300 -23.61 -2.39 -21.25
C HIS A 300 -24.26 -0.99 -21.28
N HIS A 301 -23.58 0.01 -21.82
CA HIS A 301 -24.04 1.40 -21.93
C HIS A 301 -24.48 2.00 -20.59
N LEU A 302 -23.79 1.64 -19.51
CA LEU A 302 -24.07 2.20 -18.19
C LEU A 302 -23.63 3.67 -18.13
N PRO A 303 -24.35 4.52 -17.37
CA PRO A 303 -24.00 5.93 -17.25
C PRO A 303 -22.68 6.10 -16.48
N PHE A 304 -21.80 6.95 -17.00
CA PHE A 304 -20.57 7.36 -16.31
C PHE A 304 -20.75 8.76 -15.70
N PRO A 305 -20.23 8.99 -14.49
CA PRO A 305 -20.21 10.32 -13.92
C PRO A 305 -19.18 11.19 -14.63
N SER A 306 -19.44 12.49 -14.71
CA SER A 306 -18.41 13.47 -15.10
C SER A 306 -17.48 13.71 -13.91
N PHE A 307 -16.21 13.31 -14.07
CA PHE A 307 -15.18 13.43 -13.05
C PHE A 307 -14.56 14.83 -13.05
N LYS A 308 -14.38 15.40 -11.86
CA LYS A 308 -13.57 16.61 -11.61
C LYS A 308 -12.10 16.29 -11.37
N VAL A 309 -11.67 15.09 -11.73
CA VAL A 309 -10.29 14.61 -11.53
C VAL A 309 -9.31 15.49 -12.30
N LYS A 310 -8.18 15.80 -11.66
CA LYS A 310 -7.06 16.57 -12.19
C LYS A 310 -5.80 15.69 -12.30
N ASP A 311 -5.64 14.73 -11.39
CA ASP A 311 -4.58 13.72 -11.39
C ASP A 311 -5.20 12.33 -11.39
N LEU A 312 -5.02 11.59 -12.48
CA LEU A 312 -5.48 10.22 -12.64
C LEU A 312 -4.27 9.29 -12.67
N THR A 313 -4.23 8.32 -11.76
CA THR A 313 -3.24 7.24 -11.76
C THR A 313 -3.90 5.92 -12.11
N LEU A 314 -3.33 5.21 -13.07
CA LEU A 314 -3.76 3.89 -13.52
C LEU A 314 -2.72 2.87 -13.09
N GLU A 315 -3.06 2.04 -12.10
CA GLU A 315 -2.20 0.94 -11.64
C GLU A 315 -2.49 -0.33 -12.45
N THR A 316 -2.27 -0.30 -13.75
CA THR A 316 -2.51 -1.43 -14.66
C THR A 316 -1.53 -1.45 -15.82
N THR A 317 -1.32 -2.62 -16.40
CA THR A 317 -0.84 -2.72 -17.79
C THR A 317 -1.98 -2.32 -18.73
N ILE A 318 -1.69 -1.52 -19.76
CA ILE A 318 -2.67 -1.20 -20.81
C ILE A 318 -2.78 -2.42 -21.73
N SER A 319 -3.79 -3.24 -21.47
CA SER A 319 -4.19 -4.37 -22.31
C SER A 319 -5.51 -4.06 -23.03
N GLN A 320 -5.88 -4.90 -23.99
CA GLN A 320 -7.06 -4.66 -24.84
C GLN A 320 -8.35 -4.53 -24.02
N ASP A 321 -8.43 -5.35 -22.97
CA ASP A 321 -9.57 -5.50 -22.08
C ASP A 321 -9.86 -4.32 -21.13
N VAL A 322 -8.95 -3.34 -21.04
CA VAL A 322 -9.14 -2.12 -20.23
C VAL A 322 -9.37 -0.85 -21.05
N ILE A 323 -9.19 -0.91 -22.37
CA ILE A 323 -9.26 0.26 -23.25
C ILE A 323 -10.64 0.93 -23.23
N PRO A 324 -11.78 0.23 -23.36
CA PRO A 324 -13.08 0.91 -23.44
C PRO A 324 -13.42 1.69 -22.16
N GLY A 325 -13.12 1.10 -21.00
CA GLY A 325 -13.30 1.75 -19.71
C GLY A 325 -12.35 2.93 -19.53
N LEU A 326 -11.10 2.78 -19.98
CA LEU A 326 -10.12 3.87 -19.95
C LEU A 326 -10.53 5.06 -20.82
N VAL A 327 -10.90 4.83 -22.09
CA VAL A 327 -11.37 5.88 -23.01
C VAL A 327 -12.53 6.63 -22.37
N THR A 328 -13.51 5.90 -21.86
CA THR A 328 -14.71 6.50 -21.25
C THR A 328 -14.37 7.34 -20.01
N VAL A 329 -13.45 6.86 -19.16
CA VAL A 329 -12.96 7.62 -18.01
C VAL A 329 -12.30 8.92 -18.45
N LEU A 330 -11.43 8.87 -19.48
CA LEU A 330 -10.74 10.04 -20.00
C LEU A 330 -11.72 11.05 -20.62
N GLU A 331 -12.67 10.60 -21.44
CA GLU A 331 -13.72 11.44 -22.02
C GLU A 331 -14.59 12.12 -20.94
N ASN A 332 -14.85 11.41 -19.84
CA ASN A 332 -15.61 11.94 -18.71
C ASN A 332 -14.75 12.74 -17.72
N SER A 333 -13.48 12.98 -18.00
CA SER A 333 -12.54 13.71 -17.13
C SER A 333 -11.99 14.99 -17.79
N PRO A 334 -12.84 15.98 -18.12
CA PRO A 334 -12.44 17.16 -18.90
C PRO A 334 -11.45 18.11 -18.18
N GLN A 335 -11.23 17.92 -16.87
CA GLN A 335 -10.30 18.72 -16.06
C GLN A 335 -8.96 18.01 -15.81
N LEU A 336 -8.74 16.85 -16.42
CA LEU A 336 -7.55 16.06 -16.23
C LEU A 336 -6.31 16.83 -16.71
N LYS A 337 -5.30 16.91 -15.85
CA LYS A 337 -4.01 17.58 -16.12
C LYS A 337 -2.84 16.63 -16.11
N LYS A 338 -2.95 15.55 -15.33
CA LYS A 338 -1.89 14.58 -15.13
C LYS A 338 -2.45 13.17 -15.23
N LEU A 339 -1.83 12.36 -16.09
CA LEU A 339 -2.15 10.95 -16.26
C LEU A 339 -0.92 10.11 -15.99
N THR A 340 -0.92 9.38 -14.87
CA THR A 340 0.17 8.47 -14.51
C THR A 340 -0.24 7.04 -14.83
N VAL A 341 0.57 6.32 -15.59
CA VAL A 341 0.39 4.88 -15.85
C VAL A 341 1.49 4.13 -15.11
N GLN A 342 1.10 3.28 -14.16
CA GLN A 342 2.02 2.45 -13.39
C GLN A 342 1.75 0.98 -13.70
N PRO A 343 2.66 0.29 -14.39
CA PRO A 343 2.52 -1.14 -14.63
C PRO A 343 2.47 -1.89 -13.31
N LYS A 344 1.35 -2.56 -13.04
CA LYS A 344 1.18 -3.43 -11.87
C LYS A 344 0.83 -4.82 -12.37
N LEU A 345 1.75 -5.77 -12.16
CA LEU A 345 1.51 -7.17 -12.47
C LEU A 345 0.38 -7.69 -11.58
N VAL A 346 -0.74 -8.06 -12.19
CA VAL A 346 -1.87 -8.68 -11.49
C VAL A 346 -1.48 -10.12 -11.18
N ASN A 347 -1.09 -10.40 -9.94
CA ASN A 347 -0.92 -11.78 -9.48
C ASN A 347 -2.30 -12.44 -9.38
N GLY A 348 -2.65 -13.19 -10.43
CA GLY A 348 -3.77 -14.11 -10.45
C GLY A 348 -5.09 -13.50 -10.91
N THR A 349 -5.33 -13.47 -12.22
CA THR A 349 -6.70 -13.58 -12.73
C THR A 349 -6.71 -14.36 -14.03
N LEU A 350 -7.51 -15.44 -14.06
CA LEU A 350 -7.96 -16.16 -15.26
C LEU A 350 -8.82 -15.27 -16.22
N LEU A 351 -9.00 -13.98 -15.90
CA LEU A 351 -9.88 -13.04 -16.59
C LEU A 351 -9.39 -12.62 -17.98
N GLY A 352 -8.08 -12.54 -18.25
CA GLY A 352 -7.58 -12.05 -19.54
C GLY A 352 -8.22 -12.79 -20.71
N LYS A 353 -8.15 -14.13 -20.68
CA LYS A 353 -8.74 -14.97 -21.74
C LYS A 353 -10.27 -14.85 -21.83
N SER A 354 -10.98 -14.86 -20.69
CA SER A 354 -12.45 -14.86 -20.69
C SER A 354 -13.06 -13.49 -21.04
N LEU A 355 -12.35 -12.39 -20.78
CA LEU A 355 -12.81 -11.04 -21.11
C LEU A 355 -12.48 -10.71 -22.56
N ASP A 356 -11.31 -11.15 -23.06
CA ASP A 356 -10.99 -11.14 -24.49
C ASP A 356 -12.08 -11.91 -25.25
N ASP A 357 -12.38 -13.16 -24.89
CA ASP A 357 -13.44 -13.96 -25.54
C ASP A 357 -14.83 -13.26 -25.52
N LEU A 358 -15.13 -12.45 -24.50
CA LEU A 358 -16.41 -11.73 -24.39
C LEU A 358 -16.43 -10.45 -25.22
N LEU A 359 -15.31 -9.72 -25.26
CA LEU A 359 -15.10 -8.63 -26.20
C LEU A 359 -15.20 -9.17 -27.64
N ASP A 360 -14.64 -10.35 -27.91
CA ASP A 360 -14.77 -11.06 -29.18
C ASP A 360 -16.23 -11.37 -29.54
N VAL A 361 -16.98 -12.00 -28.62
CA VAL A 361 -18.38 -12.41 -28.85
C VAL A 361 -19.32 -11.23 -29.06
N HIS A 362 -19.10 -10.10 -28.38
CA HIS A 362 -19.89 -8.89 -28.56
C HIS A 362 -19.41 -8.01 -29.73
N GLY A 363 -18.44 -8.48 -30.54
CA GLY A 363 -17.94 -7.75 -31.71
C GLY A 363 -17.07 -6.54 -31.35
N LEU A 364 -16.50 -6.55 -30.15
CA LEU A 364 -15.64 -5.54 -29.56
C LEU A 364 -14.17 -5.96 -29.52
N ILE A 365 -13.80 -7.07 -30.20
CA ILE A 365 -12.52 -7.10 -30.92
C ILE A 365 -12.56 -5.89 -31.85
N TYR A 366 -11.93 -4.82 -31.39
CA TYR A 366 -11.49 -3.69 -32.19
C TYR A 366 -12.51 -3.15 -33.19
N SER A 367 -13.09 -2.00 -32.86
CA SER A 367 -12.96 -0.92 -33.83
C SER A 367 -11.59 -0.28 -33.60
N ASP A 368 -10.79 -0.17 -34.66
CA ASP A 368 -9.58 0.66 -34.72
C ASP A 368 -9.87 2.09 -34.20
N GLN A 369 -11.15 2.48 -34.21
CA GLN A 369 -11.72 3.72 -33.71
C GLN A 369 -11.53 3.95 -32.20
N ARG A 370 -11.94 3.05 -31.29
CA ARG A 370 -11.77 3.27 -29.83
C ARG A 370 -10.30 3.37 -29.44
N TRP A 371 -9.44 2.63 -30.15
CA TRP A 371 -7.99 2.77 -29.99
C TRP A 371 -7.49 4.15 -30.45
N ARG A 372 -7.90 4.59 -31.65
CA ARG A 372 -7.55 5.93 -32.16
C ARG A 372 -8.06 7.05 -31.24
N GLU A 373 -9.22 6.85 -30.62
CA GLU A 373 -9.76 7.75 -29.59
C GLU A 373 -8.88 7.76 -28.35
N LEU A 374 -8.48 6.60 -27.82
CA LEU A 374 -7.53 6.54 -26.73
C LEU A 374 -6.25 7.29 -27.09
N VAL A 375 -5.67 7.00 -28.25
CA VAL A 375 -4.48 7.69 -28.78
C VAL A 375 -4.68 9.21 -28.83
N ALA A 376 -5.81 9.69 -29.35
CA ALA A 376 -6.10 11.12 -29.43
C ALA A 376 -6.28 11.76 -28.05
N LEU A 377 -6.95 11.07 -27.11
CA LEU A 377 -7.16 11.53 -25.75
C LEU A 377 -5.86 11.56 -24.96
N LEU A 378 -5.02 10.54 -25.11
CA LEU A 378 -3.67 10.52 -24.55
C LEU A 378 -2.84 11.65 -25.18
N GLY A 379 -2.91 11.83 -26.50
CA GLY A 379 -2.32 12.95 -27.24
C GLY A 379 -2.58 14.33 -26.63
N ASN A 380 -3.82 14.54 -26.16
CA ASN A 380 -4.22 15.80 -25.52
C ASN A 380 -3.91 15.86 -24.02
N ALA A 381 -3.76 14.71 -23.34
CA ALA A 381 -3.43 14.61 -21.92
C ALA A 381 -1.91 14.63 -21.65
N ILE A 382 -1.08 14.64 -22.70
CA ILE A 382 0.38 14.74 -22.65
C ILE A 382 0.80 16.17 -22.31
N GLU A 383 0.64 16.54 -21.05
CA GLU A 383 1.69 17.33 -20.37
C GLU A 383 2.53 16.43 -19.46
N GLU A 384 2.09 15.22 -19.07
CA GLU A 384 2.88 14.37 -18.15
C GLU A 384 2.42 12.88 -18.13
N MET A 385 2.37 12.20 -19.28
CA MET A 385 2.44 10.73 -19.30
C MET A 385 3.88 10.32 -19.08
N HIS A 386 4.14 9.41 -18.15
CA HIS A 386 5.48 8.86 -17.91
C HIS A 386 5.89 7.82 -18.96
N GLY A 387 5.86 8.19 -20.24
CA GLY A 387 6.90 7.85 -21.20
C GLY A 387 7.80 9.08 -21.27
N ASN A 388 9.12 8.94 -21.18
CA ASN A 388 9.96 10.11 -20.94
C ASN A 388 10.00 11.00 -22.20
N GLY A 389 9.11 12.00 -22.26
CA GLY A 389 8.96 12.98 -23.34
C GLY A 389 9.89 14.18 -23.20
N MET A 390 10.83 14.14 -22.25
CA MET A 390 11.83 15.18 -22.10
C MET A 390 12.75 15.21 -23.32
N ILE A 391 12.59 16.27 -24.11
CA ILE A 391 13.54 16.65 -25.15
C ILE A 391 14.88 16.94 -24.49
N ASP A 392 15.96 16.41 -25.05
CA ASP A 392 17.32 16.56 -24.57
C ASP A 392 17.57 16.02 -23.15
N GLU A 393 16.83 14.98 -22.76
CA GLU A 393 17.07 14.32 -21.48
C GLU A 393 18.47 13.70 -21.45
N HIS A 394 19.34 14.26 -20.59
CA HIS A 394 20.75 13.90 -20.61
C HIS A 394 21.04 12.52 -19.99
N PHE A 395 20.26 12.11 -18.98
CA PHE A 395 20.55 10.91 -18.20
C PHE A 395 19.50 9.79 -18.33
N GLY A 396 18.27 10.10 -18.77
CA GLY A 396 17.24 9.09 -18.96
C GLY A 396 16.87 8.27 -17.72
N ILE A 397 17.05 8.81 -16.51
CA ILE A 397 16.96 8.05 -15.25
C ILE A 397 15.60 7.36 -15.12
N SER A 398 14.51 8.06 -15.45
CA SER A 398 13.16 7.48 -15.40
C SER A 398 13.00 6.33 -16.40
N VAL A 399 13.60 6.44 -17.60
CA VAL A 399 13.61 5.36 -18.61
C VAL A 399 14.30 4.11 -18.07
N VAL A 400 15.45 4.29 -17.42
CA VAL A 400 16.22 3.19 -16.81
C VAL A 400 15.45 2.56 -15.65
N GLU A 401 14.78 3.37 -14.81
CA GLU A 401 13.93 2.86 -13.73
C GLU A 401 12.77 2.00 -14.26
N TYR A 402 12.14 2.41 -15.39
CA TYR A 402 11.10 1.61 -16.04
C TYR A 402 11.64 0.29 -16.61
N MET A 403 12.80 0.32 -17.26
CA MET A 403 13.45 -0.89 -17.78
C MET A 403 13.79 -1.86 -16.65
N ALA A 404 14.34 -1.35 -15.53
CA ALA A 404 14.63 -2.15 -14.33
C ALA A 404 13.36 -2.74 -13.68
N ALA A 405 12.21 -2.07 -13.81
CA ALA A 405 10.91 -2.58 -13.38
C ALA A 405 10.28 -3.59 -14.37
N GLY A 406 10.97 -3.92 -15.48
CA GLY A 406 10.49 -4.85 -16.50
C GLY A 406 9.44 -4.25 -17.44
N ALA A 407 9.39 -2.93 -17.57
CA ALA A 407 8.56 -2.25 -18.55
C ALA A 407 9.32 -2.04 -19.87
N ILE A 408 8.58 -1.96 -20.98
CA ILE A 408 9.15 -1.60 -22.29
C ILE A 408 9.19 -0.07 -22.37
N PRO A 409 10.38 0.54 -22.48
CA PRO A 409 10.50 1.99 -22.52
C PRO A 409 9.96 2.56 -23.84
N ILE A 410 9.23 3.66 -23.74
CA ILE A 410 8.96 4.59 -24.85
C ILE A 410 9.53 5.95 -24.42
N ALA A 411 10.53 6.43 -25.15
CA ALA A 411 11.27 7.62 -24.77
C ALA A 411 11.47 8.59 -25.93
N HIS A 412 11.81 9.84 -25.62
CA HIS A 412 11.97 10.85 -26.65
C HIS A 412 13.16 10.52 -27.56
N ASN A 413 13.04 10.75 -28.87
CA ASN A 413 14.09 10.48 -29.86
C ASN A 413 15.23 11.53 -29.83
N SER A 414 15.76 11.81 -28.63
CA SER A 414 16.85 12.76 -28.38
C SER A 414 17.74 12.33 -27.23
N ALA A 415 18.98 12.82 -27.20
CA ALA A 415 19.93 12.71 -26.08
C ALA A 415 20.04 11.30 -25.46
N GLY A 416 20.14 11.21 -24.12
CA GLY A 416 20.46 9.99 -23.39
C GLY A 416 19.58 8.79 -23.79
N PRO A 417 18.24 8.93 -23.83
CA PRO A 417 17.36 7.84 -24.27
C PRO A 417 17.69 7.26 -25.64
N LYS A 418 17.98 8.12 -26.63
CA LYS A 418 18.36 7.71 -27.99
C LYS A 418 19.77 7.15 -28.10
N MET A 419 20.69 7.75 -27.35
CA MET A 419 22.12 7.47 -27.50
C MET A 419 22.54 6.18 -26.79
N ASP A 420 22.03 5.97 -25.57
CA ASP A 420 22.64 5.01 -24.65
C ASP A 420 21.63 4.08 -23.93
N ILE A 421 20.31 4.25 -24.13
CA ILE A 421 19.30 3.55 -23.31
C ILE A 421 18.36 2.70 -24.16
N VAL A 422 17.66 3.28 -25.14
CA VAL A 422 16.71 2.54 -25.99
C VAL A 422 17.40 2.14 -27.29
N LEU A 423 18.19 1.06 -27.21
CA LEU A 423 19.02 0.57 -28.31
C LEU A 423 18.57 -0.82 -28.81
N GLU A 424 19.09 -1.25 -29.95
CA GLU A 424 18.98 -2.66 -30.36
C GLU A 424 20.13 -3.46 -29.72
N GLU A 425 19.79 -4.46 -28.92
CA GLU A 425 20.73 -5.38 -28.25
C GLU A 425 20.58 -6.77 -28.86
N ASP A 426 21.67 -7.37 -29.35
CA ASP A 426 21.65 -8.68 -30.04
C ASP A 426 20.63 -8.77 -31.22
N GLY A 427 20.38 -7.65 -31.91
CA GLY A 427 19.38 -7.55 -32.98
C GLY A 427 17.93 -7.65 -32.47
N GLN A 428 17.72 -7.44 -31.17
CA GLN A 428 16.41 -7.31 -30.54
C GLN A 428 16.22 -5.87 -30.08
N ARG A 429 15.10 -5.29 -30.47
CA ARG A 429 14.67 -3.97 -30.02
C ARG A 429 14.40 -4.01 -28.51
N THR A 430 14.96 -3.07 -27.74
CA THR A 430 14.75 -2.97 -26.29
C THR A 430 13.62 -2.00 -25.91
N GLY A 431 13.18 -1.16 -26.84
CA GLY A 431 12.02 -0.28 -26.67
C GLY A 431 11.80 0.67 -27.85
N PHE A 432 11.13 1.77 -27.60
CA PHE A 432 10.64 2.68 -28.62
C PHE A 432 11.17 4.10 -28.42
N LEU A 433 11.53 4.73 -29.53
CA LEU A 433 11.86 6.16 -29.58
C LEU A 433 10.76 6.87 -30.37
N ALA A 434 10.34 8.02 -29.88
CA ALA A 434 9.32 8.86 -30.51
C ALA A 434 9.67 10.34 -30.34
N GLU A 435 9.36 11.16 -31.34
CA GLU A 435 9.57 12.61 -31.37
C GLU A 435 8.23 13.37 -31.41
N THR A 436 7.20 12.77 -32.01
CA THR A 436 5.87 13.37 -32.10
C THR A 436 4.83 12.58 -31.31
N VAL A 437 3.70 13.23 -31.02
CA VAL A 437 2.55 12.58 -30.37
C VAL A 437 2.07 11.35 -31.14
N GLU A 438 2.07 11.42 -32.47
CA GLU A 438 1.71 10.32 -33.36
C GLU A 438 2.70 9.15 -33.23
N GLU A 439 4.00 9.41 -33.15
CA GLU A 439 5.02 8.37 -32.97
C GLU A 439 4.92 7.70 -31.58
N TYR A 440 4.61 8.48 -30.54
CA TYR A 440 4.32 7.92 -29.21
C TYR A 440 3.10 7.00 -29.26
N ALA A 441 2.05 7.43 -29.95
CA ALA A 441 0.85 6.64 -30.12
C ALA A 441 1.07 5.34 -30.91
N GLU A 442 1.85 5.40 -31.99
CA GLU A 442 2.24 4.23 -32.78
C GLU A 442 3.09 3.25 -31.98
N ALA A 443 4.04 3.76 -31.19
CA ALA A 443 4.87 2.95 -30.31
C ALA A 443 4.03 2.19 -29.26
N ILE A 444 3.09 2.88 -28.60
CA ILE A 444 2.16 2.25 -27.66
C ILE A 444 1.31 1.20 -28.40
N LEU A 445 0.84 1.48 -29.61
CA LEU A 445 0.03 0.56 -30.41
C LEU A 445 0.79 -0.72 -30.77
N GLU A 446 2.06 -0.60 -31.14
CA GLU A 446 2.91 -1.75 -31.44
C GLU A 446 3.05 -2.64 -30.19
N ILE A 447 3.37 -2.04 -29.02
CA ILE A 447 3.51 -2.76 -27.75
C ILE A 447 2.22 -3.48 -27.35
N VAL A 448 1.07 -2.82 -27.48
CA VAL A 448 -0.24 -3.41 -27.11
C VAL A 448 -0.60 -4.57 -28.04
N LYS A 449 -0.28 -4.47 -29.34
CA LYS A 449 -0.51 -5.54 -30.34
C LYS A 449 0.45 -6.71 -30.23
N MET A 450 1.63 -6.53 -29.63
CA MET A 450 2.59 -7.62 -29.43
C MET A 450 1.99 -8.75 -28.59
N LYS A 451 2.42 -9.98 -28.86
CA LYS A 451 2.08 -11.11 -27.98
C LYS A 451 2.78 -10.90 -26.64
N GLU A 452 2.16 -11.38 -25.55
CA GLU A 452 2.74 -11.29 -24.22
C GLU A 452 4.17 -11.87 -24.15
N THR A 453 4.42 -12.97 -24.88
CA THR A 453 5.76 -13.58 -24.98
C THR A 453 6.79 -12.71 -25.70
N GLU A 454 6.36 -11.85 -26.63
CA GLU A 454 7.23 -10.89 -27.32
C GLU A 454 7.51 -9.69 -26.42
N ARG A 455 6.50 -9.19 -25.71
CA ARG A 455 6.67 -8.11 -24.72
C ARG A 455 7.63 -8.49 -23.59
N LEU A 456 7.46 -9.69 -23.02
CA LEU A 456 8.33 -10.17 -21.94
C LEU A 456 9.77 -10.37 -22.41
N LYS A 457 9.97 -10.78 -23.67
CA LYS A 457 11.30 -10.86 -24.26
C LYS A 457 11.92 -9.46 -24.41
N MET A 458 11.19 -8.52 -25.00
CA MET A 458 11.65 -7.13 -25.17
C MET A 458 12.03 -6.49 -23.83
N ALA A 459 11.17 -6.60 -22.81
CA ALA A 459 11.45 -6.11 -21.47
C ALA A 459 12.67 -6.79 -20.80
N ALA A 460 12.87 -8.10 -21.04
CA ALA A 460 14.03 -8.81 -20.52
C ALA A 460 15.35 -8.40 -21.20
N TYR A 461 15.30 -7.99 -22.47
CA TYR A 461 16.46 -7.41 -23.15
C TYR A 461 16.70 -5.96 -22.71
N ALA A 462 15.65 -5.20 -22.43
CA ALA A 462 15.75 -3.83 -21.91
C ALA A 462 16.42 -3.76 -20.52
N GLY A 463 16.30 -4.80 -19.69
CA GLY A 463 16.92 -4.85 -18.37
C GLY A 463 18.37 -5.37 -18.32
N LYS A 464 18.99 -5.67 -19.48
CA LYS A 464 20.40 -6.07 -19.56
C LYS A 464 21.27 -4.85 -19.81
#